data_AF-A0A1I0KD66-F1
#
_entry.id   AF-A0A1I0KD66-F1
#
_cell.length_a   1.000
_cell.length_b   1.000
_cell.length_c   1.000
_cell.angle_alpha   90.00
_cell.angle_beta   90.00
_cell.angle_gamma   90.00
#
_symmetry.space_group_name_H-M   'P 1'
#
loop_
_entity.id
_entity.type
_entity.pdbx_description
1 polymer ?
#
loop_
_entity_poly.entity_id
_entity_poly.type
_entity_poly.pdbx_seq_one_letter_code
_entity_poly.pdbx_strand_id
1 'polypeptide(L)'
;MKRQTKWFLIPCAAMALTMGSALVSFAATGWAEENGEWVYYNNDGSKATDVFKKSGNNWFYLDSDGIMAKNQLIEDDGNYFYVNSAGAMVTNQWRSIENEDSGSDEPDEWWYYFQSNGKAVKKSGSSDNVKFVTLPTSTGQAKFTFDDEGHMLYGWIDESGEMLTDDDAWKSGMYYCSDNGDGRMATGWKYIPAVNDEDDDREGDGYWFYFSTNGKKTVDNDSKKINGRKYRFDENGAVHFEWYNNPGTASSSTVNNTITLRKSAGCPQAVSRPFPARMWTRRHTTMMRPIGSTQSQTAAW
;
A
#
# COMPACT_ATOMS: atom_id res chain seq x y z
N MET A 1 28.03 12.61 14.67
CA MET A 1 26.66 13.17 14.55
C MET A 1 25.95 12.43 13.42
N LYS A 2 25.22 11.35 13.74
CA LYS A 2 24.48 10.57 12.75
C LYS A 2 23.23 11.37 12.37
N ARG A 3 23.13 11.77 11.09
CA ARG A 3 21.97 12.49 10.57
C ARG A 3 20.81 11.50 10.52
N GLN A 4 19.87 11.61 11.46
CA GLN A 4 18.59 10.94 11.35
C GLN A 4 17.76 11.62 10.26
N THR A 5 17.90 11.13 9.04
CA THR A 5 16.93 11.36 7.98
C THR A 5 15.70 10.53 8.30
N LYS A 6 14.79 11.11 9.09
CA LYS A 6 13.42 10.63 9.21
C LYS A 6 12.75 10.83 7.86
N TRP A 7 12.78 9.79 7.03
CA TRP A 7 11.87 9.69 5.89
C TRP A 7 10.46 9.69 6.47
N PHE A 8 9.65 10.68 6.08
CA PHE A 8 8.22 10.62 6.31
C PHE A 8 7.67 9.53 5.38
N LEU A 9 7.78 8.27 5.82
CA LEU A 9 6.92 7.20 5.34
C LEU A 9 5.50 7.68 5.63
N ILE A 10 4.70 7.84 4.59
CA ILE A 10 3.26 7.95 4.73
C ILE A 10 2.81 6.49 4.64
N PRO A 11 2.73 5.74 5.76
CA PRO A 11 2.17 4.40 5.73
C PRO A 11 0.79 4.48 5.06
N CYS A 12 0.34 3.38 4.47
CA CYS A 12 -1.01 3.30 3.92
C CYS A 12 -2.10 3.65 4.97
N ALA A 13 -1.72 3.74 6.26
CA ALA A 13 -2.45 4.24 7.44
C ALA A 13 -3.22 5.56 7.31
N ALA A 14 -3.02 6.41 6.29
CA ALA A 14 -3.77 7.67 6.18
C ALA A 14 -5.21 7.52 5.65
N MET A 15 -5.85 6.37 5.87
CA MET A 15 -7.31 6.28 5.91
C MET A 15 -7.80 5.45 7.11
N ALA A 16 -7.15 5.60 8.27
CA ALA A 16 -7.86 5.48 9.55
C ALA A 16 -8.82 6.67 9.72
N LEU A 17 -9.77 6.84 8.80
CA LEU A 17 -10.91 7.70 9.05
C LEU A 17 -11.78 6.97 10.07
N THR A 18 -11.46 7.16 11.36
CA THR A 18 -12.43 7.06 12.45
C THR A 18 -13.54 8.05 12.11
N MET A 19 -14.48 7.60 11.27
CA MET A 19 -15.79 8.21 11.22
C MET A 19 -16.38 7.97 12.61
N GLY A 20 -16.57 9.09 13.30
CA GLY A 20 -16.83 9.16 14.72
C GLY A 20 -17.97 8.27 15.16
N SER A 21 -17.91 7.95 16.45
CA SER A 21 -18.94 7.31 17.26
C SER A 21 -20.33 7.82 16.87
N ALA A 22 -20.97 7.16 15.90
CA ALA A 22 -22.41 7.23 15.77
C ALA A 22 -22.93 6.55 17.02
N LEU A 23 -23.66 7.29 17.86
CA LEU A 23 -24.37 6.73 19.01
C LEU A 23 -25.16 5.53 18.48
N VAL A 24 -24.81 4.33 18.95
CA VAL A 24 -25.46 3.10 18.51
C VAL A 24 -26.86 3.10 19.11
N SER A 25 -27.84 3.54 18.33
CA SER A 25 -29.23 3.39 18.69
C SER A 25 -29.64 1.96 18.39
N PHE A 26 -29.54 1.08 19.38
CA PHE A 26 -30.15 -0.26 19.32
C PHE A 26 -31.67 -0.10 19.35
N ALA A 27 -32.27 0.20 18.19
CA ALA A 27 -33.72 0.26 18.06
C ALA A 27 -34.27 -1.15 18.34
N ALA A 28 -35.00 -1.28 19.45
CA ALA A 28 -35.29 -2.54 20.11
C ALA A 28 -36.18 -3.49 19.29
N THR A 29 -35.55 -4.53 18.73
CA THR A 29 -36.08 -5.90 18.71
C THR A 29 -34.90 -6.85 19.00
N GLY A 30 -34.89 -7.50 20.16
CA GLY A 30 -33.88 -8.50 20.56
C GLY A 30 -32.67 -7.99 21.33
N TRP A 31 -32.21 -6.75 21.10
CA TRP A 31 -31.07 -6.18 21.84
C TRP A 31 -31.44 -5.81 23.29
N ALA A 32 -30.60 -6.21 24.24
CA ALA A 32 -30.71 -5.87 25.65
C ALA A 32 -29.33 -5.56 26.25
N GLU A 33 -29.30 -4.73 27.29
CA GLU A 33 -28.08 -4.44 28.05
C GLU A 33 -28.20 -5.09 29.44
N GLU A 34 -27.21 -5.93 29.78
CA GLU A 34 -27.10 -6.65 31.04
C GLU A 34 -25.75 -6.31 31.66
N ASN A 35 -25.72 -5.73 32.87
CA ASN A 35 -24.48 -5.39 33.59
C ASN A 35 -23.47 -4.53 32.79
N GLY A 36 -23.94 -3.70 31.85
CA GLY A 36 -23.09 -2.87 30.99
C GLY A 36 -22.57 -3.59 29.73
N GLU A 37 -23.02 -4.81 29.50
CA GLU A 37 -22.72 -5.62 28.33
C GLU A 37 -23.96 -5.76 27.46
N TRP A 38 -23.78 -5.70 26.13
CA TRP A 38 -24.88 -5.85 25.19
C TRP A 38 -25.03 -7.30 24.78
N VAL A 39 -26.26 -7.79 24.81
CA VAL A 39 -26.65 -9.15 24.44
C VAL A 39 -27.79 -9.09 23.44
N TYR A 40 -28.02 -10.20 22.72
CA TYR A 40 -29.13 -10.31 21.80
C TYR A 40 -29.99 -11.54 22.08
N TYR A 41 -31.30 -11.34 22.20
CA TYR A 41 -32.30 -12.37 22.33
C TYR A 41 -33.00 -12.61 21.00
N ASN A 42 -33.03 -13.88 20.57
CA ASN A 42 -33.84 -14.34 19.45
C ASN A 42 -35.34 -14.30 19.81
N ASN A 43 -36.20 -14.45 18.82
CA ASN A 43 -37.66 -14.39 19.00
C ASN A 43 -38.21 -15.49 19.92
N ASP A 44 -37.48 -16.59 20.09
CA ASP A 44 -37.82 -17.70 20.98
C ASP A 44 -37.32 -17.47 22.43
N GLY A 45 -36.68 -16.33 22.71
CA GLY A 45 -36.12 -15.98 24.01
C GLY A 45 -34.73 -16.56 24.26
N SER A 46 -34.12 -17.28 23.32
CA SER A 46 -32.73 -17.75 23.43
C SER A 46 -31.73 -16.60 23.22
N LYS A 47 -30.61 -16.61 23.97
CA LYS A 47 -29.49 -15.69 23.75
C LYS A 47 -28.72 -16.14 22.49
N ALA A 48 -28.40 -15.20 21.62
CA ALA A 48 -27.60 -15.45 20.43
C ALA A 48 -26.11 -15.49 20.80
N THR A 49 -25.40 -16.48 20.30
CA THR A 49 -23.96 -16.69 20.52
C THR A 49 -23.30 -17.01 19.18
N ASP A 50 -22.01 -16.70 19.07
CA ASP A 50 -21.16 -16.94 17.89
C ASP A 50 -21.81 -16.49 16.57
N VAL A 51 -22.40 -15.29 16.57
CA VAL A 51 -23.20 -14.84 15.43
C VAL A 51 -23.24 -13.32 15.29
N PHE A 52 -23.23 -12.85 14.04
CA PHE A 52 -23.50 -11.47 13.72
C PHE A 52 -24.99 -11.15 13.78
N LYS A 53 -25.36 -10.10 14.53
CA LYS A 53 -26.70 -9.52 14.56
C LYS A 53 -26.66 -8.08 14.08
N LYS A 54 -27.67 -7.72 13.31
CA LYS A 54 -27.78 -6.37 12.74
C LYS A 54 -28.52 -5.45 13.70
N SER A 55 -28.03 -4.22 13.82
CA SER A 55 -28.75 -3.12 14.47
C SER A 55 -28.59 -1.84 13.66
N GLY A 56 -29.71 -1.27 13.20
CA GLY A 56 -29.69 -0.19 12.23
C GLY A 56 -28.93 -0.58 10.95
N ASN A 57 -27.86 0.15 10.64
CA ASN A 57 -27.00 -0.10 9.48
C ASN A 57 -25.74 -0.91 9.81
N ASN A 58 -25.52 -1.23 11.09
CA ASN A 58 -24.30 -1.87 11.55
C ASN A 58 -24.53 -3.34 11.92
N TRP A 59 -23.48 -4.13 11.84
CA TRP A 59 -23.44 -5.51 12.31
C TRP A 59 -22.58 -5.61 13.56
N PHE A 60 -22.98 -6.47 14.48
CA PHE A 60 -22.36 -6.66 15.78
C PHE A 60 -22.22 -8.15 16.02
N TYR A 61 -21.06 -8.58 16.49
CA TYR A 61 -20.82 -9.99 16.80
C TYR A 61 -21.14 -10.27 18.26
N LEU A 62 -21.89 -11.34 18.52
CA LEU A 62 -22.09 -11.90 19.85
C LEU A 62 -21.13 -13.07 19.98
N ASP A 63 -20.28 -13.05 21.00
CA ASP A 63 -19.31 -14.11 21.28
C ASP A 63 -19.98 -15.39 21.82
N SER A 64 -19.18 -16.35 22.28
CA SER A 64 -19.65 -17.63 22.81
C SER A 64 -20.49 -17.51 24.07
N ASP A 65 -20.32 -16.42 24.84
CA ASP A 65 -21.13 -16.10 26.03
C ASP A 65 -22.37 -15.25 25.68
N GLY A 66 -22.49 -14.88 24.40
CA GLY A 66 -23.55 -14.05 23.86
C GLY A 66 -23.40 -12.58 24.22
N ILE A 67 -22.17 -12.16 24.55
CA ILE A 67 -21.79 -10.78 24.84
C ILE A 67 -21.29 -10.14 23.55
N MET A 68 -21.64 -8.86 23.35
CA MET A 68 -21.23 -8.11 22.17
C MET A 68 -19.71 -7.83 22.20
N ALA A 69 -19.03 -8.36 21.20
CA ALA A 69 -17.63 -8.15 20.92
C ALA A 69 -17.29 -6.68 20.63
N LYS A 70 -16.11 -6.22 21.07
CA LYS A 70 -15.56 -4.87 20.79
C LYS A 70 -14.04 -4.94 20.59
N ASN A 71 -13.51 -4.13 19.68
CA ASN A 71 -12.07 -3.99 19.40
C ASN A 71 -11.32 -5.31 19.13
N GLN A 72 -11.94 -6.26 18.43
CA GLN A 72 -11.31 -7.56 18.20
C GLN A 72 -11.54 -8.08 16.79
N LEU A 73 -10.58 -8.90 16.34
CA LEU A 73 -10.70 -9.73 15.15
C LEU A 73 -11.63 -10.90 15.47
N ILE A 74 -12.54 -11.20 14.56
CA ILE A 74 -13.51 -12.29 14.67
C ILE A 74 -13.26 -13.24 13.52
N GLU A 75 -13.01 -14.51 13.83
CA GLU A 75 -13.03 -15.58 12.84
C GLU A 75 -14.44 -16.17 12.77
N ASP A 76 -15.03 -16.18 11.56
CA ASP A 76 -16.32 -16.80 11.29
C ASP A 76 -16.28 -17.48 9.91
N ASP A 77 -16.52 -18.79 9.91
CA ASP A 77 -16.52 -19.66 8.72
C ASP A 77 -15.24 -19.51 7.86
N GLY A 78 -14.07 -19.50 8.51
CA GLY A 78 -12.75 -19.35 7.86
C GLY A 78 -12.47 -17.97 7.27
N ASN A 79 -13.31 -16.97 7.57
CA ASN A 79 -13.11 -15.57 7.20
C ASN A 79 -12.83 -14.74 8.45
N TYR A 80 -12.08 -13.65 8.29
CA TYR A 80 -11.84 -12.70 9.36
C TYR A 80 -12.67 -11.43 9.19
N PHE A 81 -13.18 -10.92 10.30
CA PHE A 81 -13.91 -9.67 10.42
C PHE A 81 -13.31 -8.88 11.57
N TYR A 82 -13.56 -7.58 11.64
CA TYR A 82 -13.14 -6.78 12.79
C TYR A 82 -14.29 -5.93 13.30
N VAL A 83 -14.49 -5.92 14.61
CA VAL A 83 -15.44 -5.04 15.28
C VAL A 83 -14.69 -3.91 15.98
N ASN A 84 -15.15 -2.67 15.80
CA ASN A 84 -14.51 -1.50 16.37
C ASN A 84 -14.84 -1.33 17.87
N SER A 85 -14.45 -0.20 18.46
CA SER A 85 -14.67 0.10 19.88
C SER A 85 -16.14 0.24 20.28
N ALA A 86 -17.02 0.50 19.32
CA ALA A 86 -18.47 0.50 19.52
C ALA A 86 -19.11 -0.87 19.23
N GLY A 87 -18.31 -1.89 18.90
CA GLY A 87 -18.76 -3.23 18.52
C GLY A 87 -19.26 -3.34 17.08
N ALA A 88 -19.26 -2.23 16.32
CA ALA A 88 -19.71 -2.24 14.95
C ALA A 88 -18.65 -2.84 14.02
N MET A 89 -19.08 -3.78 13.17
CA MET A 89 -18.27 -4.41 12.13
C MET A 89 -17.70 -3.37 11.17
N VAL A 90 -16.40 -3.42 10.96
CA VAL A 90 -15.66 -2.56 10.04
C VAL A 90 -15.84 -3.07 8.61
N THR A 91 -16.06 -2.14 7.68
CA THR A 91 -16.19 -2.43 6.25
C THR A 91 -15.48 -1.35 5.44
N ASN A 92 -14.99 -1.71 4.25
CA ASN A 92 -14.26 -0.83 3.31
C ASN A 92 -13.12 -0.02 3.96
N GLN A 93 -12.33 -0.65 4.85
CA GLN A 93 -11.33 0.07 5.61
C GLN A 93 -10.10 -0.79 5.92
N TRP A 94 -8.94 -0.14 5.94
CA TRP A 94 -7.72 -0.67 6.52
C TRP A 94 -7.76 -0.65 8.05
N ARG A 95 -7.17 -1.67 8.66
CA ARG A 95 -6.89 -1.76 10.10
C ARG A 95 -5.50 -2.37 10.31
N SER A 96 -4.71 -1.76 11.18
CA SER A 96 -3.62 -2.48 11.84
C SER A 96 -4.14 -3.09 13.13
N ILE A 97 -3.68 -4.29 13.43
CA ILE A 97 -4.07 -5.07 14.60
C ILE A 97 -2.77 -5.58 15.22
N GLU A 98 -2.64 -5.43 16.53
CA GLU A 98 -1.48 -5.90 17.29
C GLU A 98 -1.30 -7.41 17.08
N ASN A 99 -0.07 -7.82 16.83
CA ASN A 99 0.30 -9.21 16.73
C ASN A 99 0.64 -9.75 18.13
N GLU A 100 -0.22 -10.61 18.66
CA GLU A 100 0.00 -11.24 19.97
C GLU A 100 1.25 -12.13 19.98
N ASP A 101 1.63 -12.66 18.81
CA ASP A 101 2.80 -13.51 18.62
C ASP A 101 4.06 -12.72 18.17
N SER A 102 4.05 -11.38 18.32
CA SER A 102 5.19 -10.52 17.97
C SER A 102 6.52 -11.02 18.57
N GLY A 103 7.56 -11.03 17.74
CA GLY A 103 8.84 -11.68 18.04
C GLY A 103 9.99 -11.17 17.15
N SER A 104 11.12 -11.89 17.13
CA SER A 104 12.28 -11.48 16.31
C SER A 104 11.97 -11.43 14.81
N ASP A 105 11.09 -12.31 14.34
CA ASP A 105 10.87 -12.59 12.92
C ASP A 105 9.44 -12.25 12.45
N GLU A 106 8.60 -11.75 13.36
CA GLU A 106 7.22 -11.35 13.10
C GLU A 106 7.03 -9.86 13.39
N PRO A 107 6.17 -9.16 12.63
CA PRO A 107 5.91 -7.75 12.88
C PRO A 107 5.10 -7.56 14.17
N ASP A 108 5.26 -6.40 14.80
CA ASP A 108 4.46 -5.99 15.98
C ASP A 108 2.96 -5.88 15.67
N GLU A 109 2.61 -5.61 14.41
CA GLU A 109 1.23 -5.43 13.95
C GLU A 109 1.05 -6.01 12.55
N TRP A 110 -0.13 -6.60 12.31
CA TRP A 110 -0.57 -7.00 10.99
C TRP A 110 -1.59 -6.04 10.41
N TRP A 111 -1.49 -5.80 9.10
CA TRP A 111 -2.44 -4.97 8.37
C TRP A 111 -3.47 -5.82 7.65
N TYR A 112 -4.74 -5.48 7.84
CA TYR A 112 -5.89 -6.08 7.15
C TYR A 112 -6.63 -5.01 6.36
N TYR A 113 -7.27 -5.43 5.27
CA TYR A 113 -8.30 -4.63 4.61
C TYR A 113 -9.65 -5.35 4.67
N PHE A 114 -10.63 -4.72 5.30
CA PHE A 114 -12.00 -5.25 5.37
C PHE A 114 -12.82 -4.76 4.18
N GLN A 115 -13.41 -5.70 3.45
CA GLN A 115 -14.20 -5.45 2.24
C GLN A 115 -15.58 -4.88 2.60
N SER A 116 -16.41 -4.59 1.59
CA SER A 116 -17.76 -4.04 1.79
C SER A 116 -18.72 -4.98 2.54
N ASN A 117 -18.45 -6.29 2.53
CA ASN A 117 -19.17 -7.30 3.28
C ASN A 117 -18.56 -7.57 4.67
N GLY A 118 -17.53 -6.83 5.06
CA GLY A 118 -16.83 -6.98 6.34
C GLY A 118 -15.75 -8.05 6.36
N LYS A 119 -15.63 -8.89 5.33
CA LYS A 119 -14.58 -9.91 5.26
C LYS A 119 -13.23 -9.28 4.98
N ALA A 120 -12.20 -9.69 5.71
CA ALA A 120 -10.81 -9.37 5.39
C ALA A 120 -10.47 -9.88 3.97
N VAL A 121 -9.63 -9.15 3.26
CA VAL A 121 -8.99 -9.68 2.05
C VAL A 121 -7.96 -10.71 2.49
N LYS A 122 -8.01 -11.88 1.86
CA LYS A 122 -7.09 -13.00 2.07
C LYS A 122 -6.54 -13.44 0.71
N LYS A 123 -5.50 -14.28 0.72
CA LYS A 123 -5.06 -15.02 -0.48
C LYS A 123 -6.27 -15.74 -1.09
N SER A 124 -6.52 -15.49 -2.37
CA SER A 124 -7.71 -15.98 -3.05
C SER A 124 -7.47 -17.37 -3.64
N GLY A 125 -7.88 -18.41 -2.90
CA GLY A 125 -7.98 -19.79 -3.36
C GLY A 125 -6.64 -20.54 -3.53
N SER A 126 -6.76 -21.85 -3.76
CA SER A 126 -5.69 -22.85 -3.88
C SER A 126 -4.85 -22.72 -5.17
N SER A 127 -4.52 -21.50 -5.61
CA SER A 127 -3.60 -21.31 -6.74
C SER A 127 -2.20 -20.98 -6.22
N ASP A 128 -1.19 -21.67 -6.72
CA ASP A 128 0.22 -21.51 -6.34
C ASP A 128 0.85 -20.17 -6.80
N ASN A 129 0.05 -19.15 -7.13
CA ASN A 129 0.54 -17.89 -7.69
C ASN A 129 0.07 -16.69 -6.87
N VAL A 130 0.97 -15.73 -6.68
CA VAL A 130 0.69 -14.44 -6.03
C VAL A 130 -0.52 -13.72 -6.63
N LYS A 131 -1.40 -13.21 -5.77
CA LYS A 131 -2.60 -12.44 -6.18
C LYS A 131 -2.56 -11.03 -5.62
N PHE A 132 -2.52 -10.06 -6.53
CA PHE A 132 -2.60 -8.66 -6.18
C PHE A 132 -4.03 -8.12 -6.28
N VAL A 133 -4.50 -7.50 -5.20
CA VAL A 133 -5.78 -6.79 -5.12
C VAL A 133 -5.53 -5.29 -5.17
N THR A 134 -6.33 -4.56 -5.95
CA THR A 134 -6.24 -3.10 -6.01
C THR A 134 -7.12 -2.50 -4.91
N LEU A 135 -6.50 -1.80 -3.97
CA LEU A 135 -7.17 -1.26 -2.78
C LEU A 135 -6.97 0.26 -2.68
N PRO A 136 -7.92 0.96 -2.04
CA PRO A 136 -7.80 2.39 -1.81
C PRO A 136 -6.65 2.69 -0.84
N THR A 137 -6.01 3.83 -1.07
CA THR A 137 -4.98 4.43 -0.22
C THR A 137 -5.32 5.91 -0.04
N SER A 138 -4.68 6.58 0.92
CA SER A 138 -4.80 8.05 1.08
C SER A 138 -4.43 8.84 -0.18
N THR A 139 -3.61 8.25 -1.05
CA THR A 139 -3.07 8.86 -2.27
C THR A 139 -3.78 8.43 -3.55
N GLY A 140 -4.80 7.58 -3.48
CA GLY A 140 -5.44 6.97 -4.65
C GLY A 140 -5.63 5.48 -4.47
N GLN A 141 -5.09 4.66 -5.38
CA GLN A 141 -5.17 3.20 -5.30
C GLN A 141 -3.79 2.59 -5.52
N ALA A 142 -3.54 1.45 -4.87
CA ALA A 142 -2.33 0.67 -5.06
C ALA A 142 -2.68 -0.83 -5.05
N LYS A 143 -1.71 -1.68 -5.41
CA LYS A 143 -1.84 -3.13 -5.42
C LYS A 143 -1.14 -3.73 -4.21
N PHE A 144 -1.81 -4.68 -3.57
CA PHE A 144 -1.39 -5.35 -2.35
C PHE A 144 -1.64 -6.86 -2.48
N THR A 145 -0.89 -7.67 -1.75
CA THR A 145 -1.13 -9.11 -1.64
C THR A 145 -1.22 -9.48 -0.17
N PHE A 146 -1.93 -10.57 0.11
CA PHE A 146 -2.26 -11.01 1.45
C PHE A 146 -2.01 -12.52 1.56
N ASP A 147 -1.71 -13.00 2.76
CA ASP A 147 -1.63 -14.43 3.07
C ASP A 147 -3.00 -15.08 3.31
N ASP A 148 -2.99 -16.35 3.68
CA ASP A 148 -4.17 -17.15 4.00
C ASP A 148 -4.84 -16.77 5.34
N GLU A 149 -4.27 -15.86 6.11
CA GLU A 149 -4.83 -15.31 7.34
C GLU A 149 -5.38 -13.89 7.13
N GLY A 150 -5.05 -13.28 5.99
CA GLY A 150 -5.47 -11.93 5.63
C GLY A 150 -4.50 -10.85 6.09
N HIS A 151 -3.30 -11.23 6.51
CA HIS A 151 -2.21 -10.30 6.73
C HIS A 151 -1.70 -9.76 5.41
N MET A 152 -1.55 -8.45 5.32
CA MET A 152 -0.92 -7.80 4.18
C MET A 152 0.57 -8.11 4.17
N LEU A 153 1.04 -8.69 3.07
CA LEU A 153 2.46 -8.99 2.90
C LEU A 153 3.25 -7.73 2.52
N TYR A 154 4.52 -7.71 2.91
CA TYR A 154 5.48 -6.65 2.60
C TYR A 154 6.84 -7.26 2.25
N GLY A 155 7.81 -6.43 1.88
CA GLY A 155 9.17 -6.89 1.59
C GLY A 155 9.23 -7.80 0.36
N TRP A 156 10.11 -8.80 0.39
CA TRP A 156 10.27 -9.76 -0.71
C TRP A 156 9.23 -10.87 -0.62
N ILE A 157 8.67 -11.23 -1.76
CA ILE A 157 7.66 -12.28 -1.88
C ILE A 157 8.08 -13.22 -3.00
N ASP A 158 8.00 -14.51 -2.72
CA ASP A 158 8.33 -15.55 -3.69
C ASP A 158 7.26 -15.70 -4.79
N GLU A 159 7.38 -16.73 -5.63
CA GLU A 159 6.39 -16.97 -6.70
C GLU A 159 5.07 -17.54 -6.18
N SER A 160 5.09 -18.18 -5.01
CA SER A 160 3.94 -18.87 -4.38
C SER A 160 3.07 -17.95 -3.52
N GLY A 161 3.57 -16.75 -3.22
CA GLY A 161 2.88 -15.72 -2.45
C GLY A 161 3.23 -15.76 -0.98
N GLU A 162 4.40 -16.29 -0.64
CA GLU A 162 4.94 -16.32 0.70
C GLU A 162 5.98 -15.21 0.87
N MET A 163 6.00 -14.62 2.06
CA MET A 163 6.98 -13.58 2.41
C MET A 163 8.33 -14.22 2.70
N LEU A 164 9.40 -13.60 2.20
CA LEU A 164 10.77 -14.02 2.41
C LEU A 164 11.45 -13.02 3.36
N THR A 165 11.91 -13.51 4.51
CA THR A 165 12.46 -12.69 5.60
C THR A 165 13.97 -12.80 5.76
N ASP A 166 14.61 -13.79 5.13
CA ASP A 166 16.06 -13.98 5.19
C ASP A 166 16.81 -12.82 4.51
N ASP A 167 18.07 -12.59 4.91
CA ASP A 167 18.92 -11.53 4.34
C ASP A 167 19.13 -11.70 2.81
N ASP A 168 19.05 -12.93 2.32
CA ASP A 168 19.17 -13.31 0.91
C ASP A 168 17.83 -13.39 0.16
N ALA A 169 16.72 -12.98 0.79
CA ALA A 169 15.38 -12.98 0.19
C ALA A 169 15.29 -12.30 -1.18
N TRP A 170 16.16 -11.32 -1.43
CA TRP A 170 16.23 -10.60 -2.71
C TRP A 170 16.67 -11.47 -3.89
N LYS A 171 17.40 -12.58 -3.64
CA LYS A 171 17.87 -13.50 -4.66
C LYS A 171 16.70 -14.30 -5.25
N SER A 172 15.92 -14.96 -4.39
CA SER A 172 14.77 -15.81 -4.78
C SER A 172 13.43 -15.06 -4.90
N GLY A 173 13.29 -13.88 -4.26
CA GLY A 173 12.06 -13.10 -4.26
C GLY A 173 11.68 -12.60 -5.66
N MET A 174 10.45 -12.89 -6.08
CA MET A 174 9.95 -12.54 -7.42
C MET A 174 9.10 -11.27 -7.45
N TYR A 175 8.57 -10.86 -6.31
CA TYR A 175 7.85 -9.62 -6.14
C TYR A 175 8.42 -8.86 -4.95
N TYR A 176 8.23 -7.54 -4.93
CA TYR A 176 8.60 -6.71 -3.79
C TYR A 176 7.43 -5.80 -3.43
N CYS A 177 7.02 -5.83 -2.17
CA CYS A 177 5.85 -5.13 -1.64
C CYS A 177 6.24 -4.05 -0.62
N SER A 178 7.21 -3.21 -0.97
CA SER A 178 7.65 -2.07 -0.14
C SER A 178 7.95 -2.47 1.31
N ASP A 179 8.11 -1.50 2.21
CA ASP A 179 8.43 -1.79 3.60
C ASP A 179 7.17 -2.13 4.41
N ASN A 180 7.38 -2.66 5.61
CA ASN A 180 6.31 -2.91 6.59
C ASN A 180 5.47 -1.64 6.80
N GLY A 181 4.15 -1.77 6.75
CA GLY A 181 3.17 -0.68 6.87
C GLY A 181 2.85 0.08 5.58
N ASP A 182 3.60 -0.11 4.49
CA ASP A 182 3.19 0.38 3.15
C ASP A 182 2.69 -0.75 2.25
N GLY A 183 3.37 -1.88 2.15
CA GLY A 183 2.85 -3.09 1.46
C GLY A 183 2.58 -2.96 -0.04
N ARG A 184 2.92 -1.82 -0.67
CA ARG A 184 2.58 -1.56 -2.08
C ARG A 184 3.47 -2.37 -2.99
N MET A 185 2.84 -3.08 -3.93
CA MET A 185 3.53 -3.80 -5.00
C MET A 185 4.40 -2.86 -5.84
N ALA A 186 5.68 -3.19 -5.94
CA ALA A 186 6.63 -2.48 -6.77
C ALA A 186 6.35 -2.66 -8.27
N THR A 187 6.55 -1.59 -9.03
CA THR A 187 6.62 -1.61 -10.49
C THR A 187 7.72 -0.68 -10.96
N GLY A 188 8.26 -0.94 -12.14
CA GLY A 188 9.36 -0.18 -12.73
C GLY A 188 10.68 -0.38 -11.98
N TRP A 189 11.56 0.61 -12.09
CA TRP A 189 12.86 0.61 -11.45
C TRP A 189 12.75 0.87 -9.95
N LYS A 190 13.40 0.03 -9.14
CA LYS A 190 13.53 0.19 -7.69
C LYS A 190 14.95 -0.09 -7.24
N TYR A 191 15.47 0.78 -6.40
CA TYR A 191 16.68 0.51 -5.61
C TYR A 191 16.22 -0.08 -4.29
N ILE A 192 16.67 -1.29 -3.96
CA ILE A 192 16.26 -1.99 -2.75
C ILE A 192 17.55 -2.36 -1.99
N PRO A 193 17.65 -2.02 -0.69
CA PRO A 193 18.73 -2.46 0.16
C PRO A 193 18.81 -3.98 0.18
N ALA A 194 20.02 -4.51 -0.02
CA ALA A 194 20.29 -5.94 -0.03
C ALA A 194 21.78 -6.15 0.19
N VAL A 195 22.11 -7.06 1.10
CA VAL A 195 23.49 -7.40 1.45
C VAL A 195 23.89 -8.65 0.68
N ASN A 196 25.13 -8.71 0.24
CA ASN A 196 25.73 -9.92 -0.31
C ASN A 196 27.10 -10.11 0.33
N ASP A 197 27.16 -10.99 1.33
CA ASP A 197 28.39 -11.27 2.10
C ASP A 197 29.51 -11.89 1.25
N GLU A 198 29.22 -12.29 0.02
CA GLU A 198 30.20 -12.81 -0.94
C GLU A 198 30.85 -11.70 -1.80
N ASP A 199 30.36 -10.46 -1.74
CA ASP A 199 30.79 -9.33 -2.56
C ASP A 199 31.17 -8.11 -1.69
N ASP A 200 32.21 -8.30 -0.85
CA ASP A 200 32.74 -7.30 0.09
C ASP A 200 33.31 -6.03 -0.60
N ASP A 201 33.63 -6.13 -1.89
CA ASP A 201 34.28 -5.05 -2.65
C ASP A 201 33.28 -4.06 -3.28
N ARG A 202 31.97 -4.35 -3.18
CA ARG A 202 30.93 -3.56 -3.85
C ARG A 202 30.59 -2.26 -3.12
N GLU A 203 30.66 -1.15 -3.86
CA GLU A 203 30.15 0.14 -3.38
C GLU A 203 28.60 0.16 -3.41
N GLY A 204 27.96 0.20 -2.23
CA GLY A 204 26.52 0.42 -2.08
C GLY A 204 25.89 -0.49 -1.03
N ASP A 205 24.69 -0.16 -0.58
CA ASP A 205 23.91 -0.92 0.41
C ASP A 205 22.77 -1.74 -0.24
N GLY A 206 22.79 -1.88 -1.56
CA GLY A 206 21.73 -2.56 -2.30
C GLY A 206 21.88 -2.58 -3.82
N TYR A 207 20.80 -3.02 -4.46
CA TYR A 207 20.76 -3.35 -5.88
C TYR A 207 19.59 -2.67 -6.59
N TRP A 208 19.75 -2.41 -7.88
CA TRP A 208 18.67 -1.96 -8.73
C TRP A 208 17.96 -3.14 -9.37
N PHE A 209 16.65 -3.17 -9.21
CA PHE A 209 15.75 -4.17 -9.79
C PHE A 209 14.76 -3.51 -10.73
N TYR A 210 14.25 -4.28 -11.69
CA TYR A 210 13.15 -3.86 -12.53
C TYR A 210 11.96 -4.81 -12.39
N PHE A 211 10.84 -4.26 -11.92
CA PHE A 211 9.57 -4.96 -11.80
C PHE A 211 8.67 -4.57 -12.97
N SER A 212 8.07 -5.56 -13.61
CA SER A 212 7.15 -5.26 -14.72
C SER A 212 5.83 -4.66 -14.19
N THR A 213 4.90 -4.29 -15.08
CA THR A 213 3.61 -3.70 -14.67
C THR A 213 2.72 -4.66 -13.86
N ASN A 214 2.98 -5.98 -13.95
CA ASN A 214 2.34 -6.99 -13.12
C ASN A 214 3.07 -7.24 -11.78
N GLY A 215 4.14 -6.50 -11.49
CA GLY A 215 4.93 -6.63 -10.27
C GLY A 215 6.06 -7.66 -10.32
N LYS A 216 6.14 -8.50 -11.35
CA LYS A 216 7.17 -9.55 -11.41
C LYS A 216 8.56 -8.98 -11.72
N LYS A 217 9.56 -9.39 -10.93
CA LYS A 217 10.99 -9.07 -11.10
C LYS A 217 11.51 -9.61 -12.43
N THR A 218 12.36 -8.85 -13.10
CA THR A 218 13.11 -9.32 -14.28
C THR A 218 14.40 -9.99 -13.81
N VAL A 219 14.63 -11.23 -14.25
CA VAL A 219 15.82 -12.04 -13.95
C VAL A 219 16.44 -12.57 -15.24
N ASP A 220 17.74 -12.90 -15.17
CA ASP A 220 18.53 -13.60 -16.19
C ASP A 220 18.24 -13.11 -17.62
N ASN A 221 18.59 -11.85 -17.88
CA ASN A 221 18.29 -11.24 -19.16
C ASN A 221 19.35 -10.24 -19.61
N ASP A 222 20.13 -10.64 -20.61
CA ASP A 222 21.27 -9.87 -21.11
C ASP A 222 20.90 -8.72 -22.06
N SER A 223 19.63 -8.56 -22.44
CA SER A 223 19.27 -7.57 -23.47
C SER A 223 17.89 -6.94 -23.32
N LYS A 224 17.34 -6.95 -22.11
CA LYS A 224 16.01 -6.41 -21.82
C LYS A 224 15.94 -4.95 -22.24
N LYS A 225 15.00 -4.63 -23.14
CA LYS A 225 14.75 -3.26 -23.58
C LYS A 225 13.73 -2.59 -22.67
N ILE A 226 14.12 -1.52 -22.00
CA ILE A 226 13.25 -0.68 -21.16
C ILE A 226 13.42 0.76 -21.64
N ASN A 227 12.33 1.38 -22.10
CA ASN A 227 12.35 2.75 -22.65
C ASN A 227 13.45 2.98 -23.71
N GLY A 228 13.67 2.00 -24.59
CA GLY A 228 14.63 2.07 -25.70
C GLY A 228 16.09 1.81 -25.33
N ARG A 229 16.42 1.60 -24.05
CA ARG A 229 17.77 1.23 -23.59
C ARG A 229 17.82 -0.26 -23.27
N LYS A 230 18.96 -0.90 -23.54
CA LYS A 230 19.22 -2.30 -23.18
C LYS A 230 19.86 -2.36 -21.81
N TYR A 231 19.44 -3.34 -21.02
CA TYR A 231 19.94 -3.62 -19.69
C TYR A 231 20.23 -5.12 -19.57
N ARG A 232 21.22 -5.45 -18.75
CA ARG A 232 21.56 -6.81 -18.37
C ARG A 232 21.18 -7.02 -16.91
N PHE A 233 20.44 -8.09 -16.66
CA PHE A 233 20.05 -8.56 -15.33
C PHE A 233 20.70 -9.91 -15.08
N ASP A 234 21.29 -10.08 -13.89
CA ASP A 234 21.83 -11.37 -13.45
C ASP A 234 20.71 -12.36 -13.06
N GLU A 235 21.10 -13.56 -12.62
CA GLU A 235 20.19 -14.61 -12.18
C GLU A 235 19.30 -14.20 -10.99
N ASN A 236 19.79 -13.29 -10.14
CA ASN A 236 19.06 -12.76 -8.98
C ASN A 236 18.20 -11.54 -9.35
N GLY A 237 18.26 -11.07 -10.60
CA GLY A 237 17.51 -9.93 -11.12
C GLY A 237 18.11 -8.58 -10.78
N ALA A 238 19.32 -8.54 -10.24
CA ALA A 238 20.06 -7.30 -10.10
C ALA A 238 20.60 -6.85 -11.46
N VAL A 239 20.46 -5.57 -11.75
CA VAL A 239 20.94 -5.01 -13.02
C VAL A 239 22.44 -4.69 -12.94
N HIS A 240 23.16 -5.05 -14.00
CA HIS A 240 24.54 -4.60 -14.22
C HIS A 240 24.53 -3.32 -15.05
N PHE A 241 24.99 -2.22 -14.45
CA PHE A 241 25.24 -0.96 -15.14
C PHE A 241 26.68 -0.89 -15.65
N GLU A 242 27.09 -1.86 -16.45
CA GLU A 242 28.31 -1.64 -17.22
C GLU A 242 28.02 -0.64 -18.35
N TRP A 243 28.97 0.25 -18.61
CA TRP A 243 28.89 1.22 -19.69
C TRP A 243 28.72 0.47 -21.02
N TYR A 244 27.49 0.32 -21.51
CA TYR A 244 27.31 -0.08 -22.90
C TYR A 244 27.61 1.12 -23.80
N ASN A 245 28.89 1.46 -24.00
CA ASN A 245 29.26 1.85 -25.35
C ASN A 245 29.27 0.55 -26.13
N ASN A 246 28.16 0.25 -26.80
CA ASN A 246 28.30 -0.44 -28.05
C ASN A 246 28.59 0.67 -29.07
N PRO A 247 29.86 0.94 -29.47
CA PRO A 247 30.06 1.71 -30.68
C PRO A 247 29.39 0.88 -31.76
N GLY A 248 28.22 1.34 -32.22
CA GLY A 248 27.53 0.70 -33.32
C GLY A 248 28.56 0.41 -34.39
N THR A 249 28.64 -0.85 -34.80
CA THR A 249 29.54 -1.42 -35.79
C THR A 249 30.14 -0.32 -36.67
N ALA A 250 31.35 0.12 -36.35
CA ALA A 250 32.07 1.04 -37.21
C ALA A 250 32.47 0.24 -38.44
N SER A 251 31.56 0.20 -39.42
CA SER A 251 31.90 -0.16 -40.79
C SER A 251 32.95 0.84 -41.22
N SER A 252 34.16 0.35 -41.46
CA SER A 252 35.32 1.13 -41.83
C SER A 252 35.01 2.03 -43.02
N SER A 253 34.80 3.31 -42.75
CA SER A 253 35.00 4.36 -43.74
C SER A 253 35.57 5.58 -43.04
N THR A 254 36.83 5.85 -43.39
CA THR A 254 37.61 7.04 -43.09
C THR A 254 36.79 8.30 -43.26
N VAL A 255 36.63 9.13 -42.22
CA VAL A 255 36.82 10.59 -42.29
C VAL A 255 37.12 11.15 -40.89
N ASN A 256 38.18 11.95 -40.82
CA ASN A 256 38.66 12.74 -39.69
C ASN A 256 37.61 13.74 -39.17
N ASN A 257 37.48 13.88 -37.84
CA ASN A 257 37.64 15.18 -37.20
C ASN A 257 37.59 15.10 -35.66
N THR A 258 38.47 15.90 -35.08
CA THR A 258 38.74 16.21 -33.67
C THR A 258 37.52 16.19 -32.76
N ILE A 259 37.48 15.29 -31.76
CA ILE A 259 36.49 15.32 -30.69
C ILE A 259 37.07 16.06 -29.49
N THR A 260 36.47 17.22 -29.19
CA THR A 260 36.70 17.96 -27.95
C THR A 260 36.03 17.23 -26.79
N LEU A 261 36.80 16.90 -25.76
CA LEU A 261 36.28 16.28 -24.53
C LEU A 261 35.28 17.21 -23.85
N ARG A 262 34.01 16.78 -23.71
CA ARG A 262 33.06 17.35 -22.76
C ARG A 262 32.67 16.30 -21.72
N LYS A 263 33.02 16.61 -20.47
CA LYS A 263 32.58 15.91 -19.27
C LYS A 263 31.13 16.35 -18.99
N SER A 264 30.15 15.44 -18.99
CA SER A 264 28.87 15.71 -18.32
C SER A 264 28.11 14.44 -17.90
N ALA A 265 27.96 14.32 -16.56
CA ALA A 265 26.90 13.73 -15.73
C ALA A 265 26.47 12.27 -16.01
N GLY A 266 26.46 11.33 -15.05
CA GLY A 266 26.07 11.43 -13.64
C GLY A 266 24.79 10.62 -13.43
N CYS A 267 24.76 9.77 -12.39
CA CYS A 267 23.64 8.93 -11.90
C CYS A 267 22.25 9.54 -12.21
N PRO A 268 21.24 8.76 -12.69
CA PRO A 268 19.92 9.31 -12.94
C PRO A 268 19.28 9.78 -11.63
N GLN A 269 19.38 11.08 -11.38
CA GLN A 269 18.62 11.76 -10.34
C GLN A 269 17.13 11.60 -10.64
N ALA A 270 16.41 11.03 -9.67
CA ALA A 270 14.97 11.06 -9.63
C ALA A 270 14.51 12.53 -9.68
N VAL A 271 13.91 12.94 -10.79
CA VAL A 271 13.30 14.27 -10.92
C VAL A 271 11.99 14.26 -10.13
N SER A 272 12.07 14.67 -8.86
CA SER A 272 10.95 15.34 -8.21
C SER A 272 10.81 16.71 -8.86
N ARG A 273 9.80 16.90 -9.70
CA ARG A 273 9.43 18.23 -10.17
C ARG A 273 8.32 18.79 -9.28
N PRO A 274 8.54 19.92 -8.57
CA PRO A 274 7.45 20.70 -8.01
C PRO A 274 6.73 21.41 -9.16
N PHE A 275 5.41 21.52 -9.06
CA PHE A 275 4.57 22.35 -9.93
C PHE A 275 5.18 23.75 -10.09
N PRO A 276 5.33 24.30 -11.31
CA PRO A 276 5.58 25.72 -11.46
C PRO A 276 4.25 26.46 -11.62
N ALA A 277 3.94 27.27 -10.63
CA ALA A 277 3.08 28.42 -10.80
C ALA A 277 3.80 29.48 -11.65
N ARG A 278 3.01 30.08 -12.56
CA ARG A 278 3.01 31.49 -13.05
C ARG A 278 3.45 31.80 -14.49
N MET A 279 2.53 32.59 -15.06
CA MET A 279 2.69 33.78 -15.90
C MET A 279 2.86 33.60 -17.40
N TRP A 280 1.73 33.75 -18.10
CA TRP A 280 1.68 34.36 -19.42
C TRP A 280 1.10 35.78 -19.33
N THR A 281 1.69 36.64 -20.15
CA THR A 281 1.58 38.09 -20.25
C THR A 281 0.23 38.62 -20.76
N ARG A 282 -0.04 39.88 -20.35
CA ARG A 282 -1.12 40.79 -20.76
C ARG A 282 -1.52 40.71 -22.24
N ARG A 283 -2.84 40.72 -22.49
CA ARG A 283 -3.46 41.56 -23.54
C ARG A 283 -4.65 42.32 -22.96
N HIS A 284 -4.66 43.62 -23.23
CA HIS A 284 -5.73 44.56 -22.96
C HIS A 284 -6.96 44.25 -23.82
N THR A 285 -8.15 44.21 -23.21
CA THR A 285 -9.41 44.61 -23.85
C THR A 285 -10.35 45.23 -22.81
N THR A 286 -10.53 46.53 -22.96
CA THR A 286 -11.70 47.41 -22.72
C THR A 286 -12.80 47.03 -21.71
N MET A 287 -12.99 47.96 -20.77
CA MET A 287 -14.08 48.09 -19.81
C MET A 287 -15.49 48.03 -20.42
N MET A 288 -16.41 47.34 -19.74
CA MET A 288 -17.82 47.72 -19.68
C MET A 288 -18.26 47.89 -18.21
N ARG A 289 -18.99 48.97 -17.98
CA ARG A 289 -19.46 49.53 -16.70
C ARG A 289 -20.64 48.72 -16.14
N PRO A 290 -20.85 48.68 -14.81
CA PRO A 290 -22.18 48.51 -14.25
C PRO A 290 -22.82 49.87 -13.92
N ILE A 291 -24.02 50.10 -14.46
CA ILE A 291 -25.06 50.98 -13.92
C ILE A 291 -25.62 50.22 -12.70
N GLY A 292 -25.84 50.72 -11.49
CA GLY A 292 -26.26 52.04 -11.02
C GLY A 292 -27.58 51.88 -10.26
N SER A 293 -27.53 51.98 -8.92
CA SER A 293 -28.60 52.28 -7.92
C SER A 293 -29.82 51.32 -7.82
N THR A 294 -30.41 51.03 -6.65
CA THR A 294 -31.08 51.98 -5.73
C THR A 294 -31.44 51.33 -4.37
N GLN A 295 -31.20 52.08 -3.26
CA GLN A 295 -31.91 52.22 -1.97
C GLN A 295 -32.47 50.99 -1.21
N SER A 296 -32.02 50.71 0.02
CA SER A 296 -32.47 51.23 1.34
C SER A 296 -33.69 50.51 1.92
N GLN A 297 -33.57 49.88 3.10
CA GLN A 297 -34.11 50.39 4.36
C GLN A 297 -33.78 49.46 5.55
N THR A 298 -33.49 50.14 6.65
CA THR A 298 -33.35 49.70 8.05
C THR A 298 -34.69 49.31 8.68
N ALA A 299 -34.58 48.76 9.91
CA ALA A 299 -35.61 48.55 10.95
C ALA A 299 -36.33 47.19 10.89
N ALA A 300 -36.69 46.52 11.98
CA ALA A 300 -36.42 46.62 13.41
C ALA A 300 -37.06 45.37 14.07
N TRP A 301 -36.60 45.05 15.29
CA TRP A 301 -37.12 44.07 16.27
C TRP A 301 -36.83 42.59 16.01
#